data_AF-A0A844X4N1-F1
#
_entry.id   AF-A0A844X4N1-F1
#
_cell.length_a   1.000
_cell.length_b   1.000
_cell.length_c   1.000
_cell.angle_alpha   90.00
_cell.angle_beta   90.00
_cell.angle_gamma   90.00
#
_symmetry.space_group_name_H-M   'P 1'
#
loop_
_entity.id
_entity.type
_entity.pdbx_description
1 polymer ?
#
loop_
_entity_poly.entity_id
_entity_poly.type
_entity_poly.pdbx_seq_one_letter_code
_entity_poly.pdbx_strand_id
1 'polypeptide(L)'
;MKYELKSWNINIPYEDKRKRLILKMIIFILFGFFMLHVLFFIKISQRIIVSLPIPDILISLVFAVFIAFIFSFRRKTLINKPIKKRIMQYCNRFYSIACLCFIIIFPLFDYYVYFFPKETNTYLTHYEITTSGPRIGRFSSCNKGIKIQDQYTSGIFFLCFNNRKHSDYNTQALVTVQSNSIGSYLVNYDLSGLHQY
;
A
#
# COMPACT_ATOMS: atom_id res chain seq x y z
N MET A 1 -30.11 19.13 -63.07
CA MET A 1 -30.18 19.73 -61.72
C MET A 1 -30.48 18.59 -60.74
N LYS A 2 -29.46 18.05 -60.06
CA LYS A 2 -29.59 16.91 -59.15
C LYS A 2 -29.39 17.43 -57.73
N TYR A 3 -30.49 17.52 -56.99
CA TYR A 3 -30.48 17.96 -55.60
C TYR A 3 -29.91 16.88 -54.69
N GLU A 4 -29.34 17.38 -53.59
CA GLU A 4 -28.43 16.76 -52.62
C GLU A 4 -28.87 15.43 -51.99
N LEU A 5 -27.89 14.67 -51.48
CA LEU A 5 -27.96 14.14 -50.11
C LEU A 5 -26.60 14.27 -49.43
N LYS A 6 -26.45 15.38 -48.71
CA LYS A 6 -25.37 15.69 -47.77
C LYS A 6 -25.52 14.79 -46.54
N SER A 7 -25.04 13.54 -46.59
CA SER A 7 -24.98 12.63 -45.43
C SER A 7 -23.81 12.98 -44.49
N TRP A 8 -23.78 14.22 -44.00
CA TRP A 8 -22.78 14.63 -43.04
C TRP A 8 -23.15 14.15 -41.62
N ASN A 9 -22.37 13.18 -41.14
CA ASN A 9 -21.58 13.42 -39.93
C ASN A 9 -22.29 13.39 -38.56
N ILE A 10 -23.39 12.65 -38.40
CA ILE A 10 -24.05 12.46 -37.08
C ILE A 10 -23.35 11.39 -36.22
N ASN A 11 -22.70 10.41 -36.85
CA ASN A 11 -22.03 9.31 -36.14
C ASN A 11 -20.71 9.70 -35.46
N ILE A 12 -19.94 10.64 -36.01
CA ILE A 12 -18.66 11.10 -35.45
C ILE A 12 -18.83 11.76 -34.06
N PRO A 13 -19.78 12.69 -33.83
CA PRO A 13 -19.98 13.25 -32.49
C PRO A 13 -20.53 12.24 -31.47
N TYR A 14 -21.33 11.27 -31.91
CA TYR A 14 -21.83 10.18 -31.06
C TYR A 14 -20.70 9.23 -30.63
N GLU A 15 -19.83 8.84 -31.56
CA GLU A 15 -18.71 7.93 -31.28
C GLU A 15 -17.67 8.57 -30.34
N ASP A 16 -17.38 9.86 -30.50
CA ASP A 16 -16.46 10.61 -29.63
C ASP A 16 -17.06 10.85 -28.22
N LYS A 17 -18.38 11.02 -28.12
CA LYS A 17 -19.08 11.06 -26.82
C LYS A 17 -19.04 9.69 -26.13
N ARG A 18 -19.26 8.60 -26.87
CA ARG A 18 -19.19 7.22 -26.36
C ARG A 18 -17.77 6.85 -25.91
N LYS A 19 -16.73 7.17 -26.70
CA LYS A 19 -15.32 6.94 -26.34
C LYS A 19 -14.94 7.68 -25.05
N ARG A 20 -15.37 8.94 -24.91
CA ARG A 20 -15.16 9.71 -23.66
C ARG A 20 -15.89 9.12 -22.47
N LEU A 21 -17.12 8.61 -22.66
CA LEU A 21 -17.87 7.95 -21.59
C LEU A 21 -17.17 6.66 -21.15
N ILE A 22 -16.76 5.81 -22.10
CA ILE A 22 -16.01 4.58 -21.81
C ILE A 22 -14.70 4.90 -21.09
N LEU A 23 -13.95 5.91 -21.55
CA LEU A 23 -12.71 6.33 -20.88
C LEU A 23 -12.97 6.77 -19.43
N LYS A 24 -14.02 7.55 -19.19
CA LYS A 24 -14.42 7.95 -17.82
C LYS A 24 -14.78 6.74 -16.96
N MET A 25 -15.51 5.77 -17.50
CA MET A 25 -15.84 4.53 -16.78
C MET A 25 -14.58 3.73 -16.43
N ILE A 26 -13.64 3.60 -17.36
CA ILE A 26 -12.35 2.93 -17.11
C ILE A 26 -11.58 3.63 -16.00
N ILE A 27 -11.48 4.97 -16.04
CA ILE A 27 -10.81 5.76 -15.00
C ILE A 27 -11.49 5.56 -13.65
N PHE A 28 -12.82 5.56 -13.61
CA PHE A 28 -13.58 5.35 -12.38
C PHE A 28 -13.33 3.95 -11.78
N ILE A 29 -13.33 2.91 -12.62
CA ILE A 29 -13.03 1.53 -12.20
C ILE A 29 -11.60 1.44 -11.65
N LEU A 30 -10.61 1.99 -12.37
CA LEU A 30 -9.21 2.01 -11.92
C LEU A 30 -9.04 2.75 -10.59
N PHE A 31 -9.75 3.86 -10.40
CA PHE A 31 -9.76 4.57 -9.13
C PHE A 31 -10.36 3.73 -7.99
N GLY A 32 -11.45 3.00 -8.26
CA GLY A 32 -12.02 2.05 -7.31
C GLY A 32 -11.02 0.97 -6.87
N PHE A 33 -10.33 0.35 -7.83
CA PHE A 33 -9.26 -0.62 -7.54
C PHE A 33 -8.12 -0.01 -6.73
N PHE A 34 -7.71 1.21 -7.06
CA PHE A 34 -6.68 1.93 -6.32
C PHE A 34 -7.08 2.16 -4.86
N MET A 35 -8.32 2.58 -4.60
CA MET A 35 -8.81 2.77 -3.22
C MET A 35 -8.84 1.45 -2.44
N LEU A 36 -9.29 0.37 -3.09
CA LEU A 36 -9.31 -0.97 -2.50
C LEU A 36 -7.90 -1.46 -2.13
N HIS A 37 -6.92 -1.22 -3.01
CA HIS A 37 -5.51 -1.49 -2.77
C HIS A 37 -4.99 -0.74 -1.54
N VAL A 38 -5.25 0.57 -1.43
CA VAL A 38 -4.78 1.36 -0.27
C VAL A 38 -5.42 0.88 1.04
N LEU A 39 -6.72 0.56 1.03
CA LEU A 39 -7.42 0.04 2.22
C LEU A 39 -6.86 -1.32 2.66
N PHE A 40 -6.55 -2.19 1.69
CA PHE A 40 -5.97 -3.50 1.96
C PHE A 40 -4.57 -3.37 2.58
N PHE A 41 -3.72 -2.49 2.04
CA PHE A 41 -2.41 -2.18 2.61
C PHE A 41 -2.48 -1.67 4.06
N ILE A 42 -3.39 -0.73 4.36
CA ILE A 42 -3.56 -0.21 5.72
C ILE A 42 -3.94 -1.32 6.71
N LYS A 43 -4.78 -2.27 6.28
CA LYS A 43 -5.22 -3.39 7.12
C LYS A 43 -4.06 -4.36 7.44
N ILE A 44 -3.18 -4.59 6.48
CA ILE A 44 -2.14 -5.61 6.58
C ILE A 44 -0.85 -5.10 7.21
N SER A 45 -0.46 -3.85 6.92
CA SER A 45 0.84 -3.29 7.33
C SER A 45 1.08 -3.31 8.85
N GLN A 46 0.04 -3.31 9.68
CA GLN A 46 0.17 -3.40 11.13
C GLN A 46 0.62 -4.78 11.64
N ARG A 47 0.48 -5.81 10.81
CA ARG A 47 0.75 -7.21 11.15
C ARG A 47 1.91 -7.80 10.34
N ILE A 48 2.55 -7.00 9.49
CA ILE A 48 3.67 -7.47 8.66
C ILE A 48 4.94 -6.75 9.09
N ILE A 49 6.02 -7.52 9.11
CA ILE A 49 7.38 -7.02 9.18
C ILE A 49 8.10 -7.50 7.94
N VAL A 50 8.60 -6.56 7.15
CA VAL A 50 9.49 -6.84 6.02
C VAL A 50 10.93 -6.77 6.53
N SER A 51 11.70 -7.83 6.32
CA SER A 51 13.09 -7.99 6.73
C SER A 51 13.97 -8.13 5.49
N LEU A 52 14.12 -7.03 4.77
CA LEU A 52 15.04 -6.91 3.65
C LEU A 52 16.36 -6.28 4.10
N PRO A 53 17.51 -6.64 3.48
CA PRO A 53 18.79 -6.00 3.75
C PRO A 53 18.80 -4.49 3.46
N ILE A 54 17.93 -4.05 2.54
CA ILE A 54 17.75 -2.66 2.14
C ILE A 54 16.31 -2.28 2.52
N PRO A 55 16.08 -1.06 3.04
CA PRO A 55 14.73 -0.59 3.32
C PRO A 55 13.83 -0.70 2.07
N ASP A 56 12.72 -1.39 2.22
CA ASP A 56 11.65 -1.56 1.24
C ASP A 56 11.14 -0.22 0.65
N ILE A 57 11.08 0.82 1.49
CA ILE A 57 10.76 2.20 1.08
C ILE A 57 11.76 2.69 0.02
N LEU A 58 13.06 2.45 0.23
CA LEU A 58 14.10 2.93 -0.68
C LEU A 58 14.01 2.21 -2.03
N ILE A 59 13.85 0.89 -2.01
CA ILE A 59 13.68 0.09 -3.23
C ILE A 59 12.45 0.60 -4.01
N SER A 60 11.32 0.75 -3.32
CA SER A 60 10.07 1.24 -3.91
C SER A 60 10.21 2.64 -4.52
N LEU A 61 10.93 3.54 -3.84
CA LEU A 61 11.20 4.89 -4.32
C LEU A 61 12.03 4.88 -5.61
N VAL A 62 13.09 4.07 -5.66
CA VAL A 62 13.96 3.95 -6.83
C VAL A 62 13.18 3.47 -8.06
N PHE A 63 12.37 2.41 -7.92
CA PHE A 63 11.54 1.91 -9.01
C PHE A 63 10.48 2.94 -9.45
N ALA A 64 9.83 3.62 -8.51
CA ALA A 64 8.84 4.64 -8.82
C ALA A 64 9.44 5.82 -9.61
N VAL A 65 10.62 6.29 -9.20
CA VAL A 65 11.37 7.35 -9.89
C VAL A 65 11.78 6.92 -11.30
N PHE A 66 12.29 5.69 -11.45
CA PHE A 66 12.71 5.16 -12.74
C PHE A 66 11.55 5.09 -13.74
N ILE A 67 10.41 4.55 -13.30
CA ILE A 67 9.18 4.49 -14.11
C ILE A 67 8.70 5.91 -14.45
N ALA A 68 8.65 6.81 -13.46
CA ALA A 68 8.23 8.19 -13.67
C ALA A 68 9.10 8.92 -14.71
N PHE A 69 10.40 8.67 -14.72
CA PHE A 69 11.31 9.22 -15.72
C PHE A 69 10.90 8.76 -17.13
N ILE A 70 10.75 7.46 -17.36
CA ILE A 70 10.37 6.88 -18.67
C ILE A 70 9.05 7.48 -19.19
N PHE A 71 8.02 7.56 -18.34
CA PHE A 71 6.69 8.03 -18.75
C PHE A 71 6.53 9.54 -18.83
N SER A 72 7.40 10.29 -18.14
CA SER A 72 7.39 11.76 -18.21
C SER A 72 7.93 12.25 -19.53
N PHE A 73 9.05 11.69 -20.00
CA PHE A 73 9.73 12.14 -21.23
C PHE A 73 9.11 11.60 -22.53
N ARG A 74 8.21 10.62 -22.48
CA ARG A 74 7.54 10.06 -23.67
C ARG A 74 6.64 11.04 -24.44
N ARG A 75 6.19 12.14 -23.82
CA ARG A 75 5.19 13.04 -24.43
C ARG A 75 5.83 14.09 -25.35
N LYS A 76 5.98 13.74 -26.63
CA LYS A 76 6.54 14.62 -27.68
C LYS A 76 5.81 15.97 -27.83
N THR A 77 4.53 16.07 -27.46
CA THR A 77 3.73 17.31 -27.58
C THR A 77 4.22 18.47 -26.70
N LEU A 78 5.12 18.22 -25.74
CA LEU A 78 5.68 19.27 -24.87
C LEU A 78 6.90 19.97 -25.48
N ILE A 79 7.47 19.41 -26.55
CA ILE A 79 8.67 19.94 -27.23
C ILE A 79 8.39 21.29 -27.92
N ASN A 80 7.13 21.60 -28.25
CA ASN A 80 6.78 22.84 -28.94
C ASN A 80 6.44 23.99 -27.99
N LYS A 81 6.52 23.78 -26.66
CA LYS A 81 6.19 24.80 -25.65
C LYS A 81 7.44 25.58 -25.22
N PRO A 82 7.29 26.85 -24.77
CA PRO A 82 8.41 27.63 -24.24
C PRO A 82 9.05 26.92 -23.05
N ILE A 83 10.38 27.05 -22.92
CA ILE A 83 11.23 26.26 -22.00
C ILE A 83 10.70 26.30 -20.56
N LYS A 84 10.34 27.47 -20.05
CA LYS A 84 9.79 27.61 -18.67
C LYS A 84 8.51 26.80 -18.47
N LYS A 85 7.53 26.90 -19.38
CA LYS A 85 6.27 26.13 -19.30
C LYS A 85 6.51 24.63 -19.53
N ARG A 86 7.49 24.28 -20.35
CA ARG A 86 7.89 22.91 -20.63
C ARG A 86 8.47 22.22 -19.39
N ILE A 87 9.45 22.84 -18.74
CA ILE A 87 10.08 22.32 -17.51
C ILE A 87 9.02 22.13 -16.43
N MET A 88 8.21 23.14 -16.16
CA MET A 88 7.15 23.06 -15.15
C MET A 88 6.18 21.89 -15.42
N GLN A 89 5.78 21.68 -16.68
CA GLN A 89 4.89 20.59 -17.04
C GLN A 89 5.55 19.20 -16.93
N TYR A 90 6.85 19.09 -17.23
CA TYR A 90 7.60 17.85 -16.99
C TYR A 90 7.75 17.57 -15.50
N CYS A 91 8.12 18.55 -14.68
CA CYS A 91 8.24 18.37 -13.23
C CYS A 91 6.93 17.95 -12.60
N ASN A 92 5.82 18.63 -12.91
CA ASN A 92 4.50 18.26 -12.38
C ASN A 92 4.08 16.85 -12.81
N ARG A 93 4.36 16.47 -14.06
CA ARG A 93 4.06 15.14 -14.58
C ARG A 93 4.94 14.07 -13.93
N PHE A 94 6.23 14.34 -13.78
CA PHE A 94 7.16 13.44 -13.12
C PHE A 94 6.75 13.21 -11.68
N TYR A 95 6.49 14.28 -10.94
CA TYR A 95 6.04 14.18 -9.55
C TYR A 95 4.74 13.37 -9.42
N SER A 96 3.73 13.69 -10.24
CA SER A 96 2.46 12.96 -10.19
C SER A 96 2.60 11.48 -10.56
N ILE A 97 3.40 11.13 -11.57
CA ILE A 97 3.64 9.72 -11.92
C ILE A 97 4.46 9.02 -10.83
N ALA A 98 5.51 9.68 -10.29
CA ALA A 98 6.34 9.11 -9.24
C ALA A 98 5.53 8.81 -7.98
N CYS A 99 4.68 9.75 -7.53
CA CYS A 99 3.80 9.53 -6.39
C CYS A 99 2.81 8.38 -6.63
N LEU A 100 2.18 8.32 -7.81
CA LEU A 100 1.25 7.24 -8.14
C LEU A 100 1.95 5.88 -8.18
N CYS A 101 3.12 5.80 -8.81
CA CYS A 101 3.91 4.56 -8.87
C CYS A 101 4.39 4.13 -7.49
N PHE A 102 4.83 5.07 -6.65
CA PHE A 102 5.27 4.77 -5.29
C PHE A 102 4.15 4.17 -4.44
N ILE A 103 2.94 4.77 -4.48
CA ILE A 103 1.79 4.25 -3.72
C ILE A 103 1.41 2.83 -4.17
N ILE A 104 1.60 2.49 -5.45
CA ILE A 104 1.30 1.16 -5.98
C ILE A 104 2.38 0.13 -5.63
N ILE A 105 3.66 0.52 -5.70
CA ILE A 105 4.80 -0.40 -5.55
C ILE A 105 5.09 -0.70 -4.09
N PHE A 106 5.01 0.32 -3.23
CA PHE A 106 5.39 0.18 -1.82
C PHE A 106 4.65 -0.97 -1.10
N PRO A 107 3.32 -1.13 -1.25
CA PRO A 107 2.58 -2.23 -0.66
C PRO A 107 2.91 -3.64 -1.19
N LEU A 108 3.62 -3.77 -2.32
CA LEU A 108 3.85 -5.08 -2.94
C LEU A 108 4.73 -5.99 -2.08
N PHE A 109 5.64 -5.42 -1.29
CA PHE A 109 6.47 -6.20 -0.37
C PHE A 109 5.62 -6.83 0.73
N ASP A 110 4.73 -6.06 1.35
CA ASP A 110 3.75 -6.56 2.33
C ASP A 110 2.86 -7.65 1.72
N TYR A 111 2.38 -7.44 0.50
CA TYR A 111 1.54 -8.43 -0.18
C TYR A 111 2.29 -9.71 -0.48
N TYR A 112 3.57 -9.61 -0.84
CA TYR A 112 4.38 -10.80 -1.06
C TYR A 112 4.54 -11.60 0.23
N VAL A 113 4.78 -10.94 1.37
CA VAL A 113 4.82 -11.60 2.69
C VAL A 113 3.47 -12.22 3.04
N TYR A 114 2.36 -11.53 2.77
CA TYR A 114 1.01 -11.99 3.08
C TYR A 114 0.55 -13.20 2.24
N PHE A 115 0.74 -13.15 0.92
CA PHE A 115 0.18 -14.15 -0.01
C PHE A 115 1.08 -15.36 -0.23
N PHE A 116 2.38 -15.26 0.06
CA PHE A 116 3.35 -16.35 -0.15
C PHE A 116 4.08 -16.73 1.16
N PRO A 117 3.36 -17.25 2.16
CA PRO A 117 3.98 -17.81 3.35
C PRO A 117 4.73 -19.10 2.99
N LYS A 118 5.93 -19.29 3.55
CA LYS A 118 6.70 -20.52 3.38
C LYS A 118 6.54 -21.44 4.60
N GLU A 119 6.58 -20.85 5.79
CA GLU A 119 6.56 -21.59 7.05
C GLU A 119 5.58 -20.94 8.02
N THR A 120 4.99 -21.75 8.89
CA THR A 120 4.17 -21.26 10.01
C THR A 120 4.84 -21.69 11.30
N ASN A 121 5.21 -20.71 12.12
CA ASN A 121 5.96 -20.94 13.35
C ASN A 121 5.18 -20.39 14.54
N THR A 122 5.20 -21.13 15.65
CA THR A 122 4.59 -20.71 16.92
C THR A 122 5.66 -20.69 17.99
N TYR A 123 5.81 -19.58 18.69
CA TYR A 123 6.85 -19.41 19.71
C TYR A 123 6.38 -18.51 20.85
N LEU A 124 7.06 -18.65 22.00
CA LEU A 124 6.89 -17.75 23.13
C LEU A 124 7.85 -16.58 22.99
N THR A 125 7.34 -15.36 23.08
CA THR A 125 8.15 -14.14 23.00
C THR A 125 7.70 -13.12 24.04
N HIS A 126 8.61 -12.22 24.39
CA HIS A 126 8.30 -11.12 25.27
C HIS A 126 7.46 -10.07 24.57
N TYR A 127 6.55 -9.48 25.33
CA TYR A 127 5.77 -8.33 24.87
C TYR A 127 5.77 -7.22 25.91
N GLU A 128 5.61 -6.00 25.42
CA GLU A 128 5.53 -4.79 26.23
C GLU A 128 4.18 -4.11 25.98
N ILE A 129 3.46 -3.77 27.06
CA ILE A 129 2.24 -2.96 26.97
C ILE A 129 2.63 -1.49 27.10
N THR A 130 2.34 -0.70 26.07
CA THR A 130 2.60 0.74 26.08
C THR A 130 1.35 1.53 26.47
N THR A 131 1.56 2.61 27.22
CA THR A 131 0.51 3.56 27.64
C THR A 131 -0.10 4.35 26.50
N SER A 132 0.54 4.34 25.33
CA SER A 132 0.00 4.90 24.08
C SER A 132 0.14 3.86 22.97
N GLY A 133 -0.96 3.57 22.29
CA GLY A 133 -0.98 2.61 21.18
C GLY A 133 -0.61 3.22 19.84
N PRO A 134 -0.50 2.37 18.80
CA PRO A 134 -0.28 2.86 17.45
C PRO A 134 -1.40 3.79 17.01
N ARG A 135 -1.07 4.73 16.12
CA ARG A 135 -2.06 5.59 15.49
C ARG A 135 -2.94 4.74 14.57
N ILE A 136 -4.25 4.74 14.81
CA ILE A 136 -5.26 4.28 13.86
C ILE A 136 -5.68 5.50 13.04
N GLY A 137 -5.01 5.74 11.93
CA GLY A 137 -5.35 6.84 11.03
C GLY A 137 -5.00 8.24 11.60
N ARG A 138 -5.75 9.25 11.15
CA ARG A 138 -5.39 10.67 11.33
C ARG A 138 -5.83 11.28 12.66
N PHE A 139 -6.86 10.71 13.31
CA PHE A 139 -7.52 11.31 14.48
C PHE A 139 -7.74 10.37 15.67
N SER A 140 -7.42 9.08 15.53
CA SER A 140 -7.54 8.11 16.62
C SER A 140 -6.21 7.42 16.89
N SER A 141 -5.79 7.41 18.14
CA SER A 141 -4.76 6.49 18.64
C SER A 141 -5.44 5.49 19.56
N CYS A 142 -4.95 4.27 19.56
CA CYS A 142 -5.37 3.33 20.60
C CYS A 142 -4.89 3.82 21.96
N ASN A 143 -5.75 3.71 22.96
CA ASN A 143 -5.41 4.09 24.34
C ASN A 143 -4.23 3.28 24.87
N LYS A 144 -4.07 2.03 24.42
CA LYS A 144 -2.91 1.18 24.74
C LYS A 144 -2.40 0.47 23.50
N GLY A 145 -1.10 0.24 23.47
CA GLY A 145 -0.43 -0.56 22.46
C GLY A 145 0.18 -1.81 23.05
N ILE A 146 0.43 -2.78 22.19
CA ILE A 146 1.27 -3.94 22.50
C ILE A 146 2.38 -4.02 21.48
N LYS A 147 3.62 -4.11 21.97
CA LYS A 147 4.81 -4.38 21.17
C LYS A 147 5.19 -5.84 21.37
N ILE A 148 5.23 -6.60 20.29
CA ILE A 148 5.62 -8.02 20.29
C ILE A 148 6.90 -8.13 19.47
N GLN A 149 7.96 -8.67 20.06
CA GLN A 149 9.23 -8.86 19.35
C GLN A 149 9.16 -10.11 18.48
N ASP A 150 9.41 -9.95 17.19
CA ASP A 150 9.50 -11.07 16.26
C ASP A 150 10.89 -11.71 16.35
N GLN A 151 10.94 -12.99 16.70
CA GLN A 151 12.20 -13.73 16.81
C GLN A 151 12.85 -13.97 15.44
N TYR A 152 12.07 -13.99 14.36
CA TYR A 152 12.57 -14.30 13.02
C TYR A 152 13.20 -13.10 12.33
N THR A 153 12.57 -11.93 12.43
CA THR A 153 13.02 -10.72 11.72
C THR A 153 13.72 -9.72 12.63
N SER A 154 13.80 -9.97 13.95
CA SER A 154 14.20 -9.00 14.98
C SER A 154 13.39 -7.70 14.98
N GLY A 155 12.28 -7.66 14.24
CA GLY A 155 11.37 -6.51 14.20
C GLY A 155 10.37 -6.51 15.34
N ILE A 156 9.51 -5.49 15.36
CA ILE A 156 8.51 -5.30 16.42
C ILE A 156 7.13 -5.15 15.76
N PHE A 157 6.21 -6.04 16.09
CA PHE A 157 4.79 -5.84 15.78
C PHE A 157 4.21 -4.84 16.77
N PHE A 158 3.65 -3.73 16.28
CA PHE A 158 3.03 -2.73 17.14
C PHE A 158 1.52 -2.66 16.88
N LEU A 159 0.75 -3.20 17.81
CA LEU A 159 -0.69 -3.42 17.65
C LEU A 159 -1.48 -2.65 18.70
N CYS A 160 -2.75 -2.42 18.40
CA CYS A 160 -3.68 -1.89 19.39
C CYS A 160 -4.06 -2.95 20.42
N PHE A 161 -4.07 -2.55 21.69
CA PHE A 161 -4.47 -3.40 22.80
C PHE A 161 -5.67 -2.77 23.52
N ASN A 162 -6.79 -3.49 23.60
CA ASN A 162 -8.05 -2.98 24.17
C ASN A 162 -8.51 -3.76 25.41
N ASN A 163 -7.66 -4.61 25.98
CA ASN A 163 -8.11 -5.49 27.05
C ASN A 163 -8.14 -4.74 28.40
N ARG A 164 -9.27 -4.85 29.11
CA ARG A 164 -9.58 -4.03 30.30
C ARG A 164 -9.10 -4.64 31.62
N LYS A 165 -8.74 -5.92 31.64
CA LYS A 165 -8.35 -6.64 32.86
C LYS A 165 -6.84 -6.59 33.00
N HIS A 166 -6.32 -5.80 33.93
CA HIS A 166 -4.89 -5.48 34.04
C HIS A 166 -4.09 -6.43 34.93
N SER A 167 -4.74 -7.43 35.56
CA SER A 167 -4.17 -8.11 36.73
C SER A 167 -3.32 -9.35 36.44
N ASP A 168 -3.55 -10.08 35.34
CA ASP A 168 -3.00 -11.45 35.18
C ASP A 168 -2.30 -11.64 33.83
N TYR A 169 -1.52 -10.64 33.41
CA TYR A 169 -0.73 -10.70 32.19
C TYR A 169 0.69 -11.12 32.52
N ASN A 170 1.10 -12.29 32.04
CA ASN A 170 2.52 -12.66 32.02
C ASN A 170 3.32 -11.74 31.09
N THR A 171 4.64 -11.72 31.23
CA THR A 171 5.55 -11.01 30.30
C THR A 171 5.79 -11.76 28.99
N GLN A 172 5.10 -12.87 28.76
CA GLN A 172 5.26 -13.75 27.60
C GLN A 172 3.94 -13.90 26.85
N ALA A 173 4.03 -13.84 25.52
CA ALA A 173 2.93 -14.08 24.59
C ALA A 173 3.26 -15.31 23.75
N LEU A 174 2.27 -16.17 23.53
CA LEU A 174 2.33 -17.23 22.53
C LEU A 174 1.93 -16.62 21.19
N VAL A 175 2.84 -16.62 20.24
CA VAL A 175 2.68 -15.90 18.97
C VAL A 175 2.79 -16.88 17.81
N THR A 176 1.85 -16.81 16.88
CA THR A 176 1.86 -17.57 15.63
C THR A 176 2.13 -16.63 14.46
N VAL A 177 3.23 -16.88 13.76
CA VAL A 177 3.70 -16.09 12.63
C VAL A 177 3.81 -16.98 11.39
N GLN A 178 3.42 -16.42 10.25
CA GLN A 178 3.76 -16.97 8.94
C GLN A 178 4.95 -16.22 8.38
N SER A 179 6.04 -16.92 8.09
CA SER A 179 7.28 -16.32 7.59
C SER A 179 7.57 -16.74 6.16
N ASN A 180 8.32 -15.89 5.47
CA ASN A 180 8.95 -16.22 4.21
C ASN A 180 10.36 -15.63 4.16
N SER A 181 11.02 -15.72 3.01
CA SER A 181 12.41 -15.24 2.86
C SER A 181 12.55 -13.71 2.91
N ILE A 182 11.45 -12.97 2.95
CA ILE A 182 11.43 -11.50 2.87
C ILE A 182 10.84 -10.88 4.15
N GLY A 183 10.12 -11.64 4.98
CA GLY A 183 9.53 -11.11 6.20
C GLY A 183 8.62 -12.09 6.93
N SER A 184 7.89 -11.52 7.88
CA SER A 184 6.99 -12.21 8.81
C SER A 184 5.62 -11.54 8.84
N TYR A 185 4.56 -12.35 8.86
CA TYR A 185 3.17 -11.93 9.06
C TYR A 185 2.61 -12.53 10.35
N LEU A 186 2.15 -11.66 11.26
CA LEU A 186 1.51 -12.05 12.50
C LEU A 186 0.07 -12.53 12.26
N VAL A 187 -0.13 -13.84 12.40
CA VAL A 187 -1.44 -14.49 12.28
C VAL A 187 -2.23 -14.32 13.57
N ASN A 188 -1.65 -14.74 14.69
CA ASN A 188 -2.32 -14.72 15.99
C ASN A 188 -1.34 -14.48 17.14
N TYR A 189 -1.85 -13.95 18.25
CA TYR A 189 -1.13 -13.86 19.51
C TYR A 189 -2.08 -14.12 20.68
N ASP A 190 -1.60 -14.85 21.67
CA ASP A 190 -2.29 -15.10 22.93
C ASP A 190 -1.42 -14.65 24.09
N LEU A 191 -2.02 -13.85 24.99
CA LEU A 191 -1.37 -13.31 26.18
C LEU A 191 -1.70 -14.09 27.45
N SER A 192 -2.60 -15.08 27.38
CA SER A 192 -3.14 -15.82 28.53
C SER A 192 -2.33 -17.06 28.93
N GLY A 193 -1.26 -17.37 28.21
CA GLY A 193 -0.47 -18.60 28.41
C GLY A 193 0.65 -18.48 29.45
N LEU A 194 0.36 -18.76 30.73
CA LEU A 194 1.06 -19.82 31.50
C LEU A 194 0.18 -20.26 32.68
N HIS A 195 -0.87 -21.05 32.41
CA HIS A 195 -1.51 -21.86 33.46
C HIS A 195 -1.65 -23.34 33.11
N GLN A 196 -0.97 -23.80 32.07
CA GLN A 196 -1.00 -25.20 31.67
C GLN A 196 0.39 -25.65 31.22
N TYR A 197 1.30 -25.80 32.17
CA TYR A 197 2.33 -26.85 32.22
C TYR A 197 2.78 -27.02 33.67
#